data_AF-A0A8B6LYR2-F1
#
_entry.id   AF-A0A8B6LYR2-F1
#
_cell.length_a   1.000
_cell.length_b   1.000
_cell.length_c   1.000
_cell.angle_alpha   90.00
_cell.angle_beta   90.00
_cell.angle_gamma   90.00
#
_symmetry.space_group_name_H-M   'P 1'
#
loop_
_entity.id
_entity.type
_entity.pdbx_description
1 polymer ?
#
loop_
_entity_poly.entity_id
_entity_poly.type
_entity_poly.pdbx_seq_one_letter_code
_entity_poly.pdbx_strand_id
1 'polypeptide(L)'
;MPFLAPSFARLPPLAYLLADQTEPRKKISRHLGVSLRTLQRYQASGNAPRAVYLALWFESRWGMAALHAQALNEAQHARAWVGSLERECERLRGVIRALESAQGQAAANSAVFDAF
;
A
#
# COMPACT_ATOMS: atom_id res chain seq x y z
N MET A 1 -4.99 -8.27 -5.97
CA MET A 1 -4.40 -6.94 -6.20
C MET A 1 -5.49 -6.01 -6.72
N PRO A 2 -5.92 -4.98 -5.97
CA PRO A 2 -6.89 -4.01 -6.48
C PRO A 2 -6.28 -3.20 -7.62
N PHE A 3 -7.12 -2.72 -8.54
CA PHE A 3 -6.66 -1.85 -9.63
C PHE A 3 -6.33 -0.46 -9.07
N LEU A 4 -5.04 -0.13 -9.02
CA LEU A 4 -4.53 1.08 -8.36
C LEU A 4 -4.60 2.35 -9.20
N ALA A 5 -5.04 2.27 -10.47
CA ALA A 5 -5.04 3.47 -11.30
C ALA A 5 -6.08 4.48 -10.80
N PRO A 6 -5.72 5.77 -10.69
CA PRO A 6 -6.65 6.79 -10.24
C PRO A 6 -7.90 6.84 -11.12
N SER A 7 -9.03 7.13 -10.47
CA SER A 7 -10.25 7.49 -11.18
C SER A 7 -10.03 8.82 -11.91
N PHE A 8 -10.74 9.02 -13.02
CA PHE A 8 -10.59 10.24 -13.81
C PHE A 8 -10.88 11.52 -12.99
N ALA A 9 -11.82 11.43 -12.04
CA ALA A 9 -12.13 12.53 -11.09
C ALA A 9 -10.96 12.92 -10.16
N ARG A 10 -9.93 12.08 -10.03
CA ARG A 10 -8.74 12.33 -9.21
C ARG A 10 -7.52 12.76 -10.03
N LEU A 11 -7.64 12.85 -11.35
CA LEU A 11 -6.54 13.25 -12.23
C LEU A 11 -6.52 14.77 -12.40
N PRO A 12 -5.35 15.41 -12.25
CA PRO A 12 -5.20 16.82 -12.60
C PRO A 12 -5.50 17.06 -14.10
N PRO A 13 -5.92 18.29 -14.47
CA PRO A 13 -6.10 18.63 -15.88
C PRO A 13 -4.80 18.44 -16.68
N LEU A 14 -4.94 18.09 -17.97
CA LEU A 14 -3.79 17.73 -18.82
C LEU A 14 -2.71 18.81 -18.86
N ALA A 15 -3.11 20.08 -18.82
CA ALA A 15 -2.18 21.22 -18.77
C ALA A 15 -1.25 21.16 -17.55
N TYR A 16 -1.77 20.81 -16.37
CA TYR A 16 -0.96 20.68 -15.15
C TYR A 16 -0.03 19.48 -15.23
N LEU A 17 -0.54 18.33 -15.69
CA LEU A 17 0.28 17.13 -15.86
C LEU A 17 1.43 17.35 -16.84
N LEU A 18 1.18 18.06 -17.94
CA LEU A 18 2.22 18.43 -18.88
C LEU A 18 3.18 19.47 -18.30
N ALA A 19 2.69 20.47 -17.57
CA ALA A 19 3.53 21.51 -16.95
C ALA A 19 4.48 20.95 -15.87
N ASP A 20 4.10 19.86 -15.22
CA ASP A 20 4.94 19.18 -14.22
C ASP A 20 6.14 18.45 -14.85
N GLN A 21 6.10 18.16 -16.15
CA GLN A 21 7.18 17.47 -16.84
C GLN A 21 8.34 18.41 -17.18
N THR A 22 9.57 17.99 -16.86
CA THR A 22 10.80 18.73 -17.17
C THR A 22 11.31 18.50 -18.59
N GLU A 23 10.96 17.36 -19.17
CA GLU A 23 11.44 16.93 -20.49
C GLU A 23 10.75 17.68 -21.64
N PRO A 24 11.43 17.87 -22.79
CA PRO A 24 10.84 18.54 -23.93
C PRO A 24 9.69 17.71 -24.52
N ARG A 25 8.67 18.39 -25.08
CA ARG A 25 7.46 17.75 -25.63
C ARG A 25 7.75 16.67 -26.68
N LYS A 26 8.82 16.84 -27.46
CA LYS A 26 9.29 15.84 -28.45
C LYS A 26 9.73 14.53 -27.82
N LYS A 27 10.35 14.57 -26.63
CA LYS A 27 10.77 13.37 -25.90
C LYS A 27 9.57 12.73 -25.21
N ILE A 28 8.71 13.54 -24.59
CA ILE A 28 7.46 13.07 -23.98
C ILE A 28 6.58 12.36 -25.02
N SER A 29 6.41 12.92 -26.22
CA SER A 29 5.60 12.27 -27.27
C SER A 29 6.15 10.90 -27.67
N ARG A 30 7.49 10.75 -27.71
CA ARG A 30 8.13 9.46 -27.98
C ARG A 30 7.87 8.46 -26.85
N HIS A 31 8.00 8.84 -25.59
CA HIS A 31 7.68 7.98 -24.45
C HIS A 31 6.21 7.56 -24.41
N LEU A 32 5.30 8.47 -24.79
CA LEU A 32 3.88 8.21 -24.91
C LEU A 32 3.49 7.39 -26.16
N GLY A 33 4.44 7.13 -27.08
CA GLY A 33 4.15 6.40 -28.33
C GLY A 33 3.27 7.18 -29.31
N VAL A 34 3.25 8.52 -29.24
CA VAL A 34 2.42 9.37 -30.11
C VAL A 34 3.28 10.37 -30.90
N SER A 35 2.76 10.86 -32.02
CA SER A 35 3.42 11.94 -32.76
C SER A 35 3.41 13.25 -31.95
N LEU A 36 4.40 14.11 -32.17
CA LEU A 36 4.43 15.44 -31.54
C LEU A 36 3.18 16.26 -31.88
N ARG A 37 2.70 16.16 -33.13
CA ARG A 37 1.46 16.81 -33.58
C ARG A 37 0.25 16.31 -32.80
N THR A 38 0.18 15.01 -32.53
CA THR A 38 -0.88 14.41 -31.71
C THR A 38 -0.84 14.95 -30.28
N LEU A 39 0.34 15.06 -29.67
CA LEU A 39 0.51 15.62 -28.33
C LEU A 39 0.10 17.11 -28.28
N GLN A 40 0.49 17.90 -29.29
CA GLN A 40 0.08 19.30 -29.42
C GLN A 40 -1.44 19.44 -29.58
N ARG A 41 -2.08 18.56 -30.36
CA ARG A 41 -3.54 18.52 -30.48
C ARG A 41 -4.20 18.28 -29.13
N TYR A 42 -3.70 17.31 -28.35
CA TYR A 42 -4.22 17.05 -27.00
C TYR A 42 -4.06 18.25 -26.07
N GLN A 43 -2.90 18.91 -26.13
CA GLN A 43 -2.65 20.12 -25.36
C GLN A 43 -3.63 21.24 -25.73
N ALA A 44 -3.89 21.44 -27.03
CA ALA A 44 -4.82 22.46 -27.51
C ALA A 44 -6.28 22.15 -27.16
N SER A 45 -6.69 20.88 -27.25
CA SER A 45 -8.05 20.47 -26.87
C SER A 45 -8.25 20.32 -25.37
N GLY A 46 -7.17 20.38 -24.57
CA GLY A 46 -7.19 20.11 -23.13
C GLY A 46 -7.56 18.67 -22.76
N ASN A 47 -7.64 17.78 -23.74
CA ASN A 47 -8.15 16.41 -23.59
C ASN A 47 -7.27 15.40 -24.34
N ALA A 48 -7.05 14.25 -23.71
CA ALA A 48 -6.25 13.15 -24.24
C ALA A 48 -6.89 11.80 -23.90
N PRO A 49 -6.51 10.70 -24.57
CA PRO A 49 -6.91 9.36 -24.13
C PRO A 49 -6.48 9.10 -22.68
N ARG A 50 -7.29 8.33 -21.93
CA ARG A 50 -7.03 8.03 -20.51
C ARG A 50 -5.63 7.48 -20.26
N ALA A 51 -5.09 6.67 -21.18
CA ALA A 51 -3.74 6.13 -21.08
C ALA A 51 -2.66 7.23 -20.98
N VAL A 52 -2.83 8.35 -21.72
CA VAL A 52 -1.92 9.50 -21.68
C VAL A 52 -1.96 10.18 -20.31
N TYR A 53 -3.16 10.40 -19.78
CA TYR A 53 -3.30 10.97 -18.45
C TYR A 53 -2.64 10.10 -17.39
N LEU A 54 -2.85 8.79 -17.44
CA LEU A 54 -2.27 7.86 -16.47
C LEU A 54 -0.74 7.84 -16.55
N ALA A 55 -0.18 7.76 -17.76
CA ALA A 55 1.26 7.78 -17.96
C ALA A 55 1.89 9.07 -17.39
N LEU A 56 1.33 10.24 -17.74
CA LEU A 56 1.82 11.52 -17.23
C LEU A 56 1.63 11.65 -15.72
N TRP A 57 0.55 11.09 -15.17
CA TRP A 57 0.29 11.12 -13.73
C TRP A 57 1.31 10.29 -12.95
N PHE A 58 1.66 9.09 -13.42
CA PHE A 58 2.67 8.25 -12.75
C PHE A 58 4.06 8.91 -12.71
N GLU A 59 4.41 9.69 -13.74
CA GLU A 59 5.66 10.45 -13.80
C GLU A 59 5.58 11.81 -13.06
N SER A 60 4.38 12.23 -12.65
CA SER A 60 4.20 13.51 -11.96
C SER A 60 4.51 13.44 -10.47
N ARG A 61 4.78 14.60 -9.86
CA ARG A 61 4.96 14.73 -8.40
C ARG A 61 3.76 14.19 -7.62
N TRP A 62 2.53 14.34 -8.14
CA TRP A 62 1.32 13.83 -7.48
C TRP A 62 1.25 12.30 -7.50
N GLY A 63 1.59 11.67 -8.63
CA GLY A 63 1.64 10.21 -8.74
C GLY A 63 2.71 9.62 -7.84
N MET A 64 3.91 10.19 -7.86
CA MET A 64 5.01 9.77 -6.98
C MET A 64 4.65 9.93 -5.50
N ALA A 65 4.06 11.07 -5.10
CA ALA A 65 3.63 11.28 -3.73
C ALA A 65 2.57 10.26 -3.28
N ALA A 66 1.59 9.96 -4.14
CA ALA A 66 0.56 8.96 -3.85
C ALA A 66 1.16 7.54 -3.68
N LEU A 67 2.09 7.16 -4.55
CA LEU A 67 2.80 5.88 -4.45
C LEU A 67 3.63 5.78 -3.17
N HIS A 68 4.37 6.84 -2.81
CA HIS A 68 5.16 6.87 -1.58
C HIS A 68 4.28 6.81 -0.34
N ALA A 69 3.17 7.55 -0.30
CA ALA A 69 2.22 7.50 0.80
C ALA A 69 1.61 6.10 0.96
N GLN A 70 1.24 5.45 -0.14
CA GLN A 70 0.71 4.09 -0.10
C GLN A 70 1.76 3.11 0.44
N ALA A 71 2.99 3.13 -0.08
CA ALA A 71 4.06 2.24 0.38
C ALA A 71 4.37 2.43 1.87
N LEU A 72 4.37 3.68 2.35
CA LEU A 72 4.56 3.98 3.77
C LEU A 72 3.43 3.41 4.63
N ASN A 73 2.18 3.62 4.21
CA ASN A 73 1.01 3.11 4.93
C ASN A 73 1.01 1.58 4.98
N GLU A 74 1.32 0.91 3.87
CA GLU A 74 1.42 -0.55 3.81
C GLU A 74 2.50 -1.09 4.76
N ALA A 75 3.68 -0.45 4.79
CA ALA A 75 4.75 -0.82 5.71
C ALA A 75 4.36 -0.63 7.19
N GLN A 76 3.68 0.48 7.52
CA GLN A 76 3.18 0.75 8.87
C GLN A 76 2.13 -0.29 9.29
N HIS A 77 1.17 -0.60 8.40
CA HIS A 77 0.17 -1.62 8.65
C HIS A 77 0.80 -3.00 8.86
N ALA A 78 1.76 -3.40 8.03
CA ALA A 78 2.47 -4.67 8.18
C ALA A 78 3.19 -4.75 9.54
N ARG A 79 3.89 -3.67 9.94
CA ARG A 79 4.57 -3.60 11.24
C ARG A 79 3.58 -3.68 12.41
N ALA A 80 2.48 -2.95 12.34
CA ALA A 80 1.45 -2.96 13.38
C ALA A 80 0.80 -4.35 13.52
N TRP A 81 0.54 -5.00 12.38
CA TRP A 81 0.00 -6.36 12.31
C TRP A 81 0.93 -7.38 12.98
N VAL A 82 2.22 -7.38 12.60
CA VAL A 82 3.23 -8.26 13.20
C VAL A 82 3.33 -8.03 14.71
N GLY A 83 3.43 -6.78 15.15
CA GLY A 83 3.49 -6.47 16.58
C GLY A 83 2.23 -6.89 17.35
N SER A 84 1.06 -6.89 16.69
CA SER A 84 -0.17 -7.42 17.30
C SER A 84 -0.13 -8.94 17.45
N LEU A 85 0.36 -9.66 16.44
CA LEU A 85 0.53 -11.10 16.49
C LEU A 85 1.54 -11.52 17.56
N GLU A 86 2.67 -10.81 17.67
CA GLU A 86 3.68 -11.09 18.69
C GLU A 86 3.12 -10.94 20.12
N ARG A 87 2.37 -9.87 20.38
CA ARG A 87 1.70 -9.66 21.68
C ARG A 87 0.70 -10.79 21.98
N GLU A 88 -0.05 -11.22 20.98
CA GLU A 88 -1.02 -12.30 21.14
C GLU A 88 -0.34 -13.65 21.38
N CYS A 89 0.75 -13.95 20.66
CA CYS A 89 1.55 -15.14 20.91
C CYS A 89 2.14 -15.14 22.33
N GLU A 90 2.63 -14.00 22.80
CA GLU A 90 3.17 -13.89 24.16
C GLU A 90 2.08 -14.08 25.22
N ARG A 91 0.91 -13.48 25.02
CA ARG A 91 -0.26 -13.69 25.87
C ARG A 91 -0.65 -15.16 25.95
N LEU A 92 -0.73 -15.84 24.80
CA LEU A 92 -1.08 -17.26 24.71
C LEU A 92 -0.04 -18.16 25.39
N ARG A 93 1.26 -17.88 25.19
CA ARG A 93 2.35 -18.57 25.90
C ARG A 93 2.23 -18.41 27.41
N GLY A 94 1.90 -17.21 27.88
CA GLY A 94 1.64 -16.95 29.30
C GLY A 94 0.49 -17.80 29.86
N VAL A 95 -0.63 -17.87 29.12
CA VAL A 95 -1.77 -18.73 29.50
C VAL A 95 -1.39 -20.20 29.54
N ILE A 96 -0.67 -20.69 28.52
CA ILE A 96 -0.20 -22.09 28.46
C ILE A 96 0.67 -22.40 29.67
N ARG A 97 1.68 -21.57 29.98
CA ARG A 97 2.55 -21.77 31.15
C ARG A 97 1.77 -21.80 32.46
N ALA A 98 0.78 -20.92 32.62
CA ALA A 98 -0.06 -20.90 33.80
C ALA A 98 -0.85 -22.22 33.95
N LEU A 99 -1.47 -22.70 32.86
CA LEU A 99 -2.22 -23.96 32.85
C LEU A 99 -1.32 -25.18 33.10
N GLU A 100 -0.14 -25.24 32.47
CA GLU A 100 0.85 -26.30 32.69
C GLU A 100 1.32 -26.32 34.15
N SER A 101 1.57 -25.15 34.74
CA SER A 101 1.96 -25.05 36.16
C SER A 101 0.86 -25.51 37.12
N ALA A 102 -0.40 -25.21 36.80
CA ALA A 102 -1.56 -25.62 37.58
C ALA A 102 -1.84 -27.14 37.46
N GLN A 103 -1.53 -27.77 36.33
CA GLN A 103 -1.62 -29.24 36.17
C GLN A 103 -0.56 -29.98 36.99
N GLY A 104 0.62 -29.39 37.21
CA GLY A 104 1.68 -29.95 38.06
C GLY A 104 1.43 -29.80 39.56
N GLN A 105 0.47 -28.98 39.96
CA GLN A 105 0.03 -28.82 41.34
C GLN A 105 -1.14 -29.76 41.61
N ALA A 106 -0.99 -30.60 42.64
CA ALA A 106 -2.08 -31.44 43.10
C ALA A 106 -3.30 -30.55 43.42
N ALA A 107 -4.42 -30.79 42.74
CA ALA A 107 -5.64 -30.05 43.02
C ALA A 107 -5.99 -30.19 44.51
N ALA A 108 -6.59 -29.18 45.15
CA ALA A 108 -6.92 -29.28 46.60
C ALA A 108 -7.84 -30.47 46.93
N ASN A 109 -8.49 -31.03 45.91
CA ASN A 109 -9.34 -32.23 45.92
C ASN A 109 -8.66 -33.47 45.28
N SER A 110 -7.35 -33.45 45.02
CA SER A 110 -6.61 -34.62 44.57
C SER A 110 -6.63 -35.67 45.68
N ALA A 111 -7.00 -36.90 45.34
CA ALA A 111 -7.13 -37.96 46.33
C ALA A 111 -5.77 -38.30 46.95
N VAL A 112 -5.67 -38.19 48.28
CA VAL A 112 -4.54 -38.66 49.09
C VAL A 112 -4.68 -40.17 49.25
N PHE A 113 -4.33 -40.94 48.22
CA PHE A 113 -4.14 -42.37 48.40
C PHE A 113 -2.66 -42.65 48.53
N ASP A 114 -2.18 -42.68 49.78
CA ASP A 114 -0.90 -43.29 50.12
C ASP A 114 -0.98 -44.78 49.81
N ALA A 115 -0.12 -45.25 48.90
CA ALA A 115 0.06 -46.66 48.62
C ALA A 115 0.85 -47.30 49.78
N PHE A 116 0.22 -48.27 50.43
CA PHE A 116 0.84 -49.20 51.39
C PHE A 116 1.94 -50.04 50.74
#